data_AF-A0A3R8JMN7-F1
#
_entry.id   AF-A0A3R8JMN7-F1
#
_cell.length_a   1.000
_cell.length_b   1.000
_cell.length_c   1.000
_cell.angle_alpha   90.00
_cell.angle_beta   90.00
_cell.angle_gamma   90.00
#
_symmetry.space_group_name_H-M   'P 1'
#
loop_
_entity.id
_entity.type
_entity.pdbx_description
1 polymer ?
#
loop_
_entity_poly.entity_id
_entity_poly.type
_entity_poly.pdbx_seq_one_letter_code
_entity_poly.pdbx_strand_id
1 'polypeptide(L)' 'MEPDIYALSKAGFSKERIEEITRCDDKEIQIRMLRKCRYQLLDEIHGKQQSLDEIDYIICKMKEQK' A
#
# COMPACT_ATOMS: atom_id res chain seq x y z
N MET A 1 15.21 14.13 -7.03
CA MET A 1 14.41 13.77 -5.84
C MET A 1 15.03 12.49 -5.30
N GLU A 2 15.32 12.42 -4.00
CA GLU A 2 15.94 11.21 -3.43
C GLU A 2 15.08 9.97 -3.75
N PRO A 3 15.70 8.84 -4.15
CA PRO A 3 14.98 7.66 -4.62
C PRO A 3 14.00 7.10 -3.59
N ASP A 4 14.29 7.29 -2.30
CA ASP A 4 13.47 6.79 -1.18
C ASP A 4 12.15 7.58 -1.03
N ILE A 5 12.20 8.90 -1.23
CA ILE A 5 11.02 9.79 -1.19
C ILE A 5 10.09 9.47 -2.36
N TYR A 6 10.66 9.21 -3.54
CA TYR A 6 9.88 8.85 -4.73
C TYR A 6 9.15 7.51 -4.55
N ALA A 7 9.81 6.51 -3.95
CA ALA A 7 9.19 5.21 -3.68
C ALA A 7 7.98 5.31 -2.75
N LEU A 8 8.09 6.08 -1.67
CA LEU A 8 6.97 6.30 -0.72
C LEU A 8 5.83 7.10 -1.35
N SER A 9 6.13 8.10 -2.18
CA SER A 9 5.11 8.86 -2.90
C SER A 9 4.39 7.99 -3.93
N LYS A 10 5.11 7.17 -4.69
CA LYS A 10 4.53 6.21 -5.65
C LYS A 10 3.65 5.18 -4.95
N ALA A 11 4.01 4.80 -3.72
CA ALA A 11 3.20 3.91 -2.89
C ALA A 11 1.92 4.56 -2.34
N GLY A 12 1.68 5.85 -2.60
CA GLY A 12 0.44 6.54 -2.21
C GLY A 12 0.48 7.21 -0.84
N PHE A 13 1.64 7.28 -0.18
CA PHE A 13 1.74 7.99 1.10
C PHE A 13 1.71 9.51 0.91
N SER A 14 1.07 10.20 1.86
CA SER A 14 0.97 11.66 1.85
C SER A 14 2.34 12.31 2.01
N LYS A 15 2.50 13.51 1.44
CA LYS A 15 3.73 14.29 1.55
C LYS A 15 4.11 14.55 3.01
N GLU A 16 3.13 14.87 3.86
CA GLU A 16 3.33 15.11 5.30
C GLU A 16 3.96 13.90 6.00
N ARG A 17 3.45 12.70 5.70
CA ARG A 17 3.95 11.47 6.31
C ARG A 17 5.35 11.11 5.81
N ILE A 18 5.63 11.37 4.54
CA ILE A 18 6.97 11.19 3.98
C ILE A 18 7.95 12.15 4.66
N GLU A 19 7.58 13.43 4.81
CA GLU A 19 8.38 14.41 5.53
C GLU A 19 8.63 14.01 6.99
N GLU A 20 7.64 13.46 7.69
CA GLU A 20 7.77 12.95 9.06
C GLU A 20 8.83 11.83 9.15
N ILE A 21 8.81 10.89 8.20
CA ILE A 21 9.77 9.76 8.15
C ILE A 21 11.17 10.27 7.82
N THR A 22 11.29 11.19 6.87
CA THR A 22 12.59 11.74 6.43
C THR A 22 13.23 12.64 7.49
N ARG A 23 12.43 13.37 8.28
CA ARG A 23 12.93 14.25 9.37
C ARG A 23 13.26 13.50 10.67
N CYS A 24 12.99 12.20 10.74
CA CYS A 24 13.30 11.40 11.91
C CYS A 24 14.81 11.06 11.96
N ASP A 25 15.53 11.65 12.92
CA ASP A 25 16.98 11.42 13.10
C ASP A 25 17.32 10.03 13.68
N ASP A 26 16.36 9.40 14.35
CA ASP A 26 16.51 8.05 14.90
C ASP A 26 16.16 6.99 13.85
N LYS A 27 17.18 6.20 13.48
CA LYS A 27 17.06 5.12 12.49
C LYS A 27 16.10 4.02 12.92
N GLU A 28 16.04 3.66 14.20
CA GLU A 28 15.13 2.62 14.69
C GLU A 28 13.68 3.08 14.61
N ILE A 29 13.43 4.34 14.96
CA ILE A 29 12.10 4.95 14.83
C ILE A 29 11.71 5.04 13.35
N GLN A 30 12.61 5.49 12.48
CA GLN A 30 12.37 5.56 11.04
C GLN A 30 12.00 4.17 10.46
N ILE A 31 12.75 3.12 10.81
CA ILE A 31 12.45 1.74 10.43
C ILE A 31 11.08 1.31 10.95
N ARG A 32 10.71 1.67 12.19
CA ARG A 32 9.40 1.37 12.76
C ARG A 32 8.27 2.06 11.99
N MET A 33 8.46 3.31 11.57
CA MET A 33 7.49 4.03 10.75
C MET A 33 7.33 3.39 9.36
N LEU A 34 8.44 3.02 8.71
CA LEU A 34 8.42 2.31 7.43
C LEU A 34 7.73 0.94 7.54
N ARG A 35 7.93 0.20 8.64
CA ARG A 35 7.19 -1.05 8.90
C ARG A 35 5.69 -0.81 8.98
N LYS A 36 5.22 0.27 9.62
CA LYS A 36 3.79 0.64 9.63
C LYS A 36 3.27 0.95 8.24
N CYS A 37 4.03 1.70 7.43
CA CYS A 37 3.70 1.95 6.03
C CYS A 37 3.55 0.63 5.25
N ARG A 38 4.49 -0.31 5.43
CA ARG A 38 4.41 -1.63 4.80
C ARG A 38 3.15 -2.41 5.18
N TYR A 39 2.74 -2.39 6.46
CA TYR A 39 1.51 -3.07 6.87
C TYR A 39 0.26 -2.48 6.22
N GLN A 40 0.18 -1.15 6.11
CA GLN A 40 -0.95 -0.51 5.42
C GLN A 40 -1.03 -0.90 3.94
N LEU A 41 0.11 -0.98 3.25
CA LEU A 41 0.13 -1.47 1.86
C LEU A 41 -0.35 -2.91 1.76
N LEU A 42 0.02 -3.78 2.71
CA LEU A 42 -0.46 -5.16 2.73
C LEU A 42 -1.97 -5.21 2.92
N ASP A 43 -2.53 -4.41 3.83
CA ASP A 43 -3.98 -4.34 4.04
C ASP A 43 -4.71 -3.84 2.79
N GLU A 44 -4.19 -2.82 2.11
CA GLU A 44 -4.75 -2.34 0.84
C GLU A 44 -4.68 -3.39 -0.27
N ILE A 45 -3.57 -4.13 -0.37
CA ILE A 45 -3.41 -5.22 -1.34
C ILE A 45 -4.42 -6.33 -1.05
N HIS A 46 -4.56 -6.74 0.20
CA HIS A 46 -5.54 -7.76 0.60
C HIS A 46 -6.97 -7.32 0.25
N GLY A 47 -7.34 -6.06 0.52
CA GLY A 47 -8.66 -5.53 0.15
C GLY A 47 -8.88 -5.55 -1.37
N LYS A 48 -7.88 -5.13 -2.16
CA LYS A 48 -7.96 -5.17 -3.63
C LYS A 48 -8.05 -6.59 -4.17
N GLN A 49 -7.34 -7.54 -3.57
CA GLN A 49 -7.43 -8.97 -3.93
C GLN A 49 -8.84 -9.51 -3.67
N GLN A 50 -9.43 -9.21 -2.51
CA GLN A 50 -10.81 -9.62 -2.22
C GLN A 50 -11.80 -9.05 -3.24
N SER A 51 -11.70 -7.76 -3.56
CA SER A 51 -12.56 -7.16 -4.60
C SER A 51 -12.35 -7.78 -5.98
N LEU A 52 -11.11 -8.16 -6.32
CA LEU A 52 -10.81 -8.88 -7.57
C LEU A 52 -11.47 -10.26 -7.59
N ASP A 53 -11.35 -11.03 -6.50
CA ASP A 53 -11.94 -12.35 -6.36
C ASP A 53 -13.48 -12.31 -6.49
N GLU A 54 -14.12 -11.27 -5.93
CA GLU A 54 -15.57 -11.04 -6.07
C GLU A 54 -15.98 -10.78 -7.53
N ILE A 55 -15.20 -9.97 -8.25
CA ILE A 55 -15.44 -9.70 -9.67
C ILE A 55 -15.26 -10.97 -10.50
N ASP A 56 -14.21 -11.75 -10.23
CA ASP A 56 -13.94 -13.01 -10.93
C ASP A 56 -15.08 -14.02 -10.70
N TYR A 57 -15.62 -14.08 -9.48
CA TYR A 57 -16.79 -14.89 -9.17
C TYR A 57 -18.03 -14.47 -9.98
N ILE A 58 -18.30 -13.17 -10.09
CA ILE A 58 -19.41 -12.64 -10.88
C ILE A 58 -19.24 -13.01 -12.36
N ILE A 59 -18.03 -12.84 -12.91
CA ILE A 59 -17.71 -13.23 -14.30
C ILE A 59 -17.95 -14.72 -14.52
N CYS A 60 -17.50 -15.57 -13.59
CA CYS A 60 -17.69 -17.02 -13.67
C CYS A 60 -19.18 -17.38 -13.73
N LYS A 61 -19.98 -16.83 -12.80
CA LYS A 61 -21.44 -17.03 -12.79
C LYS A 61 -22.12 -16.61 -14.09
N MET A 62 -21.72 -15.48 -14.67
CA MET A 62 -22.30 -15.01 -15.94
C MET A 62 -21.95 -15.94 -17.11
N LYS A 63 -20.78 -16.59 -17.08
CA LYS A 63 -20.38 -17.59 -18.10
C LYS A 63 -21.14 -18.90 -17.96
N GLU A 64 -21.47 -19.31 -16.73
CA GLU A 64 -22.22 -20.55 -16.44
C GLU A 64 -23.73 -20.44 -16.74
N GLN A 65 -24.27 -19.22 -16.87
CA GLN A 65 -25.69 -18.98 -17.22
C GLN A 65 -25.98 -19.08 -18.74
N LYS A 66 -25.19 -19.84 -19.49
CA LYS A 66 -25.41 -20.15 -20.91
C LYS A 66 -25.82 -21.60 -21.10
#